data_AF-A0A6N3IFW9-F1
#
_entry.id   AF-A0A6N3IFW9-F1
#
_cell.length_a   1.000
_cell.length_b   1.000
_cell.length_c   1.000
_cell.angle_alpha   90.00
_cell.angle_beta   90.00
_cell.angle_gamma   90.00
#
_symmetry.space_group_name_H-M   'P 1'
#
loop_
_entity.id
_entity.type
_entity.pdbx_description
1 polymer ?
#
loop_
_entity_poly.entity_id
_entity_poly.type
_entity_poly.pdbx_seq_one_letter_code
_entity_poly.pdbx_strand_id
1 'polypeptide(L)'
;MTNHTSFPLPEPDAGACLARVYEAVPCRTQVELAEFLGIRQSSISDAKKRGAVPAEWLLKLLLMKGINPVWVLTGQGSRWLQPAEQVPILLPLATSGGVCTLEGFSTEVLLKELLRRALHTNA
;
A
#
# COMPACT_ATOMS: atom_id res chain seq x y z
N MET A 1 19.06 -29.32 17.32
CA MET A 1 18.06 -29.63 16.28
C MET A 1 16.93 -28.60 16.39
N THR A 2 17.14 -27.39 15.89
CA THR A 2 16.10 -26.35 15.89
C THR A 2 15.30 -26.48 14.60
N ASN A 3 14.08 -27.00 14.71
CA ASN A 3 13.10 -26.95 13.64
C ASN A 3 12.67 -25.50 13.47
N HIS A 4 13.30 -24.82 12.52
CA HIS A 4 12.79 -23.55 11.99
C HIS A 4 11.54 -23.89 11.20
N THR A 5 10.39 -23.80 11.86
CA THR A 5 9.07 -23.85 11.23
C THR A 5 9.00 -22.74 10.19
N SER A 6 9.37 -23.11 8.96
CA SER A 6 9.18 -22.28 7.79
C SER A 6 7.69 -22.21 7.59
N PHE A 7 7.12 -21.03 7.87
CA PHE A 7 5.78 -20.69 7.40
C PHE A 7 5.78 -20.98 5.90
N PRO A 8 4.97 -21.95 5.40
CA PRO A 8 4.93 -22.21 3.98
C PRO A 8 4.23 -21.01 3.37
N LEU A 9 5.02 -20.02 2.96
CA LEU A 9 4.55 -19.06 1.97
C LEU A 9 4.13 -19.91 0.77
N PRO A 10 2.88 -19.81 0.31
CA PRO A 10 2.44 -20.56 -0.85
C PRO A 10 3.43 -20.25 -1.97
N GLU A 11 4.17 -21.27 -2.40
CA GLU A 11 5.19 -21.13 -3.44
C GLU A 11 4.51 -20.43 -4.62
N PRO A 12 4.99 -19.24 -5.01
CA PRO A 12 4.35 -18.49 -6.08
C PRO A 12 4.53 -19.31 -7.35
N ASP A 13 3.47 -20.00 -7.79
CA ASP A 13 3.45 -20.60 -9.11
C ASP A 13 3.61 -19.47 -10.12
N ALA A 14 4.83 -19.39 -10.59
CA ALA A 14 5.29 -18.43 -11.53
C ALA A 14 4.46 -18.32 -12.80
N GLY A 15 4.01 -19.47 -13.30
CA GLY A 15 3.13 -19.56 -14.46
C GLY A 15 1.81 -18.87 -14.17
N ALA A 16 1.29 -19.07 -12.95
CA ALA A 16 0.08 -18.42 -12.48
C ALA A 16 0.26 -16.91 -12.23
N CYS A 17 1.45 -16.46 -11.81
CA CYS A 17 1.72 -15.03 -11.59
C CYS A 17 1.62 -14.23 -12.88
N LEU A 18 2.29 -14.69 -13.95
CA LEU A 18 2.26 -14.03 -15.26
C LEU A 18 0.85 -14.06 -15.87
N ALA A 19 0.12 -15.16 -15.69
CA ALA A 19 -1.29 -15.24 -16.11
C ALA A 19 -2.17 -14.20 -15.41
N ARG A 20 -1.99 -13.99 -14.09
CA ARG A 20 -2.71 -12.95 -13.34
C ARG A 20 -2.35 -11.54 -13.79
N VAL A 21 -1.12 -11.29 -14.25
CA VAL A 21 -0.75 -10.00 -14.86
C VAL A 21 -1.59 -9.74 -16.13
N TYR A 22 -1.72 -10.73 -17.02
CA TYR A 22 -2.56 -10.62 -18.21
C TYR A 22 -4.06 -10.54 -17.89
N GLU A 23 -4.50 -11.05 -16.75
CA GLU A 23 -5.88 -10.90 -16.29
C GLU A 23 -6.18 -9.50 -15.73
N ALA A 24 -5.19 -8.88 -15.07
CA ALA A 24 -5.37 -7.57 -14.45
C ALA A 24 -5.19 -6.39 -15.41
N VAL A 25 -4.48 -6.60 -16.52
CA VAL A 25 -4.18 -5.56 -17.51
C VAL A 25 -4.90 -5.91 -18.81
N PRO A 26 -5.47 -4.94 -19.56
CA PRO A 26 -6.11 -5.20 -20.86
C PRO A 26 -5.09 -5.48 -21.98
N CYS A 27 -4.05 -6.27 -21.71
CA CYS A 27 -3.06 -6.71 -22.68
C CYS A 27 -3.33 -8.19 -23.03
N ARG A 28 -3.30 -8.54 -24.32
CA ARG A 28 -3.42 -9.93 -24.78
C ARG A 28 -2.11 -10.47 -25.33
N THR A 29 -1.18 -9.61 -25.69
CA THR A 29 0.10 -10.00 -26.29
C THR A 29 1.29 -9.59 -25.41
N GLN A 30 2.42 -10.29 -25.58
CA GLN A 30 3.67 -9.93 -24.91
C GLN A 30 4.15 -8.53 -25.32
N VAL A 31 3.89 -8.12 -26.56
CA VAL A 31 4.29 -6.81 -27.07
C VAL A 31 3.49 -5.71 -26.37
N GLU A 32 2.17 -5.86 -26.28
CA GLU A 32 1.32 -4.92 -25.55
C GLU A 32 1.72 -4.80 -24.08
N LEU A 33 2.03 -5.92 -23.42
CA LEU A 33 2.48 -5.88 -22.03
C LEU A 33 3.85 -5.19 -21.88
N ALA A 34 4.74 -5.36 -22.85
CA ALA A 34 6.05 -4.71 -22.86
C ALA A 34 5.91 -3.20 -23.04
N GLU A 35 5.05 -2.77 -23.96
CA GLU A 35 4.71 -1.37 -24.18
C GLU A 35 4.05 -0.75 -22.95
N PHE A 36 3.07 -1.46 -22.35
CA PHE A 36 2.38 -1.02 -21.14
C PHE A 36 3.34 -0.81 -19.96
N LEU A 37 4.30 -1.72 -19.78
CA LEU A 37 5.31 -1.62 -18.72
C LEU A 37 6.51 -0.72 -19.10
N GLY A 38 6.61 -0.27 -20.35
CA GLY A 38 7.75 0.48 -20.86
C GLY A 38 9.07 -0.29 -20.79
N ILE A 39 9.04 -1.58 -21.12
CA ILE A 39 10.21 -2.48 -21.11
C ILE A 39 10.37 -3.18 -22.47
N ARG A 40 11.48 -3.90 -22.66
CA ARG A 40 11.68 -4.70 -23.87
C ARG A 40 10.87 -6.00 -23.80
N GLN A 41 10.32 -6.45 -24.92
CA GLN A 41 9.63 -7.75 -25.03
C GLN A 41 10.53 -8.92 -24.60
N SER A 42 11.85 -8.84 -24.84
CA SER A 42 12.82 -9.84 -24.38
C SER A 42 12.80 -10.03 -22.86
N SER A 43 12.60 -8.95 -22.09
CA SER A 43 12.43 -9.01 -20.65
C SER A 43 11.20 -9.83 -20.24
N ILE A 44 10.14 -9.82 -21.07
CA ILE A 44 8.94 -10.63 -20.84
C ILE A 44 9.18 -12.10 -21.15
N SER A 45 9.88 -12.39 -22.24
CA SER A 45 10.30 -13.74 -22.57
C SER A 45 11.16 -14.35 -21.46
N ASP A 46 12.11 -13.58 -20.93
CA ASP A 46 13.02 -14.04 -19.87
C ASP A 46 12.29 -14.25 -18.53
N ALA A 47 11.39 -13.35 -18.16
CA ALA A 47 10.53 -13.51 -16.97
C ALA A 47 9.68 -14.78 -17.06
N LYS A 48 9.12 -15.07 -18.24
CA LYS A 48 8.34 -16.28 -18.50
C LYS A 48 9.19 -17.55 -18.38
N LYS A 49 10.42 -17.55 -18.89
CA LYS A 49 11.35 -18.69 -18.79
C LYS A 49 11.80 -18.95 -17.35
N ARG A 50 12.10 -17.88 -16.62
CA ARG A 50 12.54 -17.95 -15.21
C ARG A 50 11.40 -18.28 -14.27
N GLY A 51 10.17 -18.08 -14.73
CA GLY A 51 9.02 -18.19 -13.87
C GLY A 51 9.10 -17.18 -12.72
N ALA A 52 9.28 -15.90 -13.00
CA ALA A 52 9.21 -14.90 -11.96
C ALA A 52 8.76 -13.57 -12.55
N VAL A 53 7.86 -12.88 -11.84
CA VAL A 53 7.49 -11.51 -12.16
C VAL A 53 8.43 -10.56 -11.40
N PRO A 54 9.24 -9.73 -12.09
CA PRO A 54 10.12 -8.78 -11.44
C PRO A 54 9.36 -7.80 -10.55
N ALA A 55 9.96 -7.43 -9.41
CA ALA A 55 9.38 -6.46 -8.47
C ALA A 55 9.06 -5.11 -9.14
N GLU A 56 9.91 -4.68 -10.07
CA GLU A 56 9.69 -3.44 -10.83
C GLU A 56 8.37 -3.44 -11.61
N TRP A 57 7.96 -4.60 -12.15
CA TRP A 57 6.68 -4.70 -12.84
C TRP A 57 5.51 -4.58 -11.87
N LEU A 58 5.61 -5.23 -10.71
CA LEU A 58 4.58 -5.13 -9.67
C LEU A 58 4.39 -3.69 -9.20
N LEU A 59 5.48 -2.94 -9.05
CA LEU A 59 5.43 -1.51 -8.71
C LEU A 59 4.76 -0.69 -9.80
N LYS A 60 5.09 -0.93 -11.08
CA LYS A 60 4.43 -0.24 -12.20
C LYS A 60 2.93 -0.54 -12.26
N LEU A 61 2.54 -1.81 -12.09
CA LEU A 61 1.14 -2.24 -12.05
C LEU A 61 0.38 -1.60 -10.89
N LEU A 62 1.02 -1.50 -9.72
CA LEU A 62 0.48 -0.82 -8.56
C LEU A 62 0.29 0.68 -8.82
N LEU A 63 1.32 1.37 -9.31
CA LEU A 63 1.28 2.83 -9.51
C LEU A 63 0.34 3.25 -10.65
N MET A 64 0.29 2.48 -11.74
CA MET A 64 -0.51 2.84 -12.92
C MET A 64 -1.99 2.46 -12.78
N LYS A 65 -2.28 1.35 -12.09
CA LYS A 65 -3.61 0.74 -12.09
C LYS A 65 -4.12 0.40 -10.68
N GLY A 66 -3.31 0.49 -9.64
CA GLY A 66 -3.69 0.10 -8.29
C GLY A 66 -3.77 -1.41 -8.09
N ILE A 67 -3.08 -2.19 -8.93
CA ILE A 67 -3.10 -3.67 -8.84
C ILE A 67 -2.32 -4.09 -7.59
N ASN A 68 -2.90 -4.99 -6.80
CA ASN A 68 -2.30 -5.52 -5.59
C ASN A 68 -1.16 -6.51 -5.93
N PRO A 69 0.09 -6.23 -5.53
CA PRO A 69 1.23 -7.13 -5.77
C PRO A 69 1.05 -8.51 -5.12
N VAL A 70 0.42 -8.56 -3.94
CA VAL A 70 0.18 -9.82 -3.21
C VAL A 70 -0.76 -10.72 -4.00
N TRP A 71 -1.81 -10.16 -4.59
CA TRP A 71 -2.73 -10.91 -5.45
C TRP A 71 -2.02 -11.43 -6.71
N VAL A 72 -1.14 -10.64 -7.33
CA VAL A 72 -0.37 -11.10 -8.51
C VAL A 72 0.53 -12.28 -8.13
N LEU A 73 1.19 -12.25 -6.98
CA LEU A 73 2.12 -13.30 -6.57
C LEU A 73 1.43 -14.56 -6.03
N THR A 74 0.39 -14.40 -5.22
CA THR A 74 -0.22 -15.50 -4.46
C THR A 74 -1.59 -15.91 -4.99
N GLY A 75 -2.24 -15.08 -5.80
CA GLY A 75 -3.65 -15.22 -6.17
C GLY A 75 -4.63 -14.92 -5.03
N GLN A 76 -4.14 -14.56 -3.83
CA GLN A 76 -4.96 -14.33 -2.66
C GLN A 76 -5.26 -12.83 -2.44
N GLY A 77 -6.40 -12.56 -1.80
CA GLY A 77 -6.87 -11.21 -1.50
C GLY A 77 -7.47 -10.48 -2.69
N SER A 78 -7.71 -9.18 -2.53
CA SER A 78 -8.32 -8.35 -3.57
C SER A 78 -7.34 -8.02 -4.69
N ARG A 79 -7.80 -8.13 -5.94
CA ARG A 79 -7.04 -7.76 -7.15
C ARG A 79 -6.60 -6.30 -7.15
N TRP A 80 -7.48 -5.42 -6.70
CA TRP A 80 -7.27 -3.98 -6.65
C TRP A 80 -7.06 -3.55 -5.21
N LEU A 81 -6.07 -2.70 -4.97
CA LEU A 81 -6.01 -1.97 -3.72
C LEU A 81 -7.09 -0.90 -3.76
N GLN A 82 -7.99 -0.96 -2.78
CA GLN A 82 -8.84 0.20 -2.52
C GLN A 82 -7.94 1.27 -1.88
N PRO A 83 -8.15 2.56 -2.20
CA PRO A 83 -7.65 3.63 -1.36
C PRO A 83 -8.06 3.25 0.05
N ALA A 84 -7.12 3.27 0.99
CA ALA A 84 -7.51 3.18 2.38
C ALA A 84 -8.55 4.29 2.56
N GLU A 85 -9.82 3.91 2.79
CA GLU A 85 -10.74 4.84 3.40
C GLU A 85 -9.93 5.41 4.55
N GLN A 86 -9.77 6.72 4.54
CA GLN A 86 -9.27 7.43 5.69
C GLN A 86 -10.37 7.22 6.75
N VAL A 87 -10.42 6.01 7.33
CA VAL A 87 -10.83 5.87 8.71
C VAL A 87 -9.80 6.78 9.37
N PRO A 88 -10.21 7.97 9.85
CA PRO A 88 -9.33 8.75 10.67
C PRO A 88 -8.80 7.76 11.69
N ILE A 89 -7.50 7.75 11.97
CA ILE A 89 -6.93 6.87 12.98
C ILE A 89 -7.45 7.38 14.35
N LEU A 90 -8.75 7.22 14.56
CA LEU A 90 -9.45 7.04 15.80
C LEU A 90 -9.43 5.52 16.02
N LEU A 91 -8.23 4.93 15.99
CA LEU A 91 -7.98 3.84 16.92
C LEU A 91 -8.38 4.43 18.27
N PRO A 92 -9.39 3.90 18.97
CA PRO A 92 -9.56 4.26 20.35
C PRO A 92 -8.34 3.69 21.04
N LEU A 93 -7.28 4.49 21.14
CA LEU A 93 -6.41 4.41 22.31
C LEU A 93 -7.40 4.50 23.46
N ALA A 94 -7.65 3.36 24.10
CA ALA A 94 -8.33 3.29 25.37
C ALA A 94 -7.45 4.04 26.38
N THR A 95 -7.45 5.36 26.27
CA THR A 95 -7.00 6.27 27.30
C THR A 95 -8.28 6.66 28.00
N SER A 96 -8.45 6.10 29.19
CA SER A 96 -9.46 6.55 30.14
C SER A 96 -9.41 8.07 30.24
N GLY A 97 -10.54 8.72 29.89
CA GLY A 97 -10.84 10.10 30.27
C GLY A 97 -10.34 11.18 29.31
N GLY A 98 -11.28 11.75 28.53
CA GLY A 98 -11.14 13.08 27.95
C GLY A 98 -11.16 13.10 26.42
N VAL A 99 -12.36 13.23 25.85
CA VAL A 99 -12.51 13.71 24.47
C VAL A 99 -12.01 15.15 24.42
N CYS A 100 -10.87 15.39 23.77
CA CYS A 100 -10.52 16.72 23.30
C CYS A 100 -11.14 16.87 21.92
N THR A 101 -12.28 17.56 21.81
CA THR A 101 -12.83 17.95 20.52
C THR A 101 -11.84 18.87 19.81
N LEU A 102 -11.55 18.56 18.55
CA LEU A 102 -10.64 19.34 17.69
C LEU A 102 -11.31 20.63 17.18
N GLU A 103 -12.05 21.33 18.04
CA GLU A 103 -12.69 22.64 17.83
C GLU A 103 -12.06 23.71 18.75
N GLY A 104 -10.88 23.43 19.32
CA GLY A 104 -10.25 24.24 20.36
C GLY A 104 -9.01 25.02 19.96
N PHE A 105 -8.43 24.79 18.77
CA PHE A 105 -7.17 25.43 18.37
C PHE A 105 -7.39 26.73 17.57
N SER A 106 -8.32 27.58 18.01
CA SER A 106 -8.38 28.94 17.49
C SER A 106 -7.23 29.76 18.09
N THR A 107 -6.50 30.48 17.23
CA THR A 107 -5.43 31.40 17.64
C THR A 107 -5.91 32.44 18.64
N GLU A 108 -7.21 32.76 18.63
CA GLU A 108 -7.84 33.64 19.62
C GLU A 108 -7.81 33.08 21.04
N VAL A 109 -8.02 31.77 21.21
CA VAL A 109 -8.00 31.11 22.53
C VAL A 109 -6.57 31.09 23.07
N LEU A 110 -5.60 30.80 22.20
CA LEU A 110 -4.18 30.86 22.54
C LEU A 110 -3.77 32.28 22.94
N LEU A 111 -4.20 33.29 22.18
CA LEU A 111 -3.87 34.69 22.46
C LEU A 111 -4.46 35.15 23.81
N LYS A 112 -5.71 34.78 24.10
CA LYS A 112 -6.36 35.07 25.39
C LYS A 112 -5.62 34.43 26.55
N GLU A 113 -5.18 33.17 26.42
CA GLU A 113 -4.46 32.48 27.49
C GLU A 113 -3.04 33.02 27.70
N LEU A 114 -2.33 33.40 26.64
CA LEU A 114 -1.02 34.05 26.74
C LEU A 114 -1.12 35.40 27.45
N LEU A 115 -2.11 36.23 27.09
CA LEU A 115 -2.35 37.52 27.74
C LEU A 115 -2.75 37.34 29.21
N ARG A 116 -3.59 36.35 29.52
CA ARG A 116 -3.98 36.04 30.90
C ARG A 116 -2.74 35.73 31.74
N ARG A 117 -1.84 34.86 31.26
CA ARG A 117 -0.62 34.49 32.01
C ARG A 117 0.30 35.68 32.21
N ALA A 118 0.57 36.45 31.15
CA ALA A 118 1.45 37.62 31.25
C ALA A 118 0.96 38.62 32.31
N LEU A 119 -0.35 38.86 32.39
CA LEU A 119 -0.94 39.81 33.35
C LEU A 119 -1.05 39.26 34.78
N HIS A 120 -1.13 37.94 34.95
CA HIS A 120 -1.14 37.31 36.27
C HIS A 120 0.27 37.03 36.82
N THR A 121 1.34 37.31 36.06
CA THR A 121 2.74 37.19 36.53
C THR A 121 3.22 38.40 37.36
N ASN A 122 2.33 39.06 38.10
CA ASN A 122 2.72 40.10 39.06
C ASN A 122 1.81 40.03 40.29
N ALA A 123 2.11 39.09 41.19
CA ALA A 123 1.76 39.15 42.61
C ALA A 123 2.78 38.29 43.38
#